data_AF-A0A2G9GZ91-F1
#
_entry.id   AF-A0A2G9GZ91-F1
#
_cell.length_a   1.000
_cell.length_b   1.000
_cell.length_c   1.000
_cell.angle_alpha   90.00
_cell.angle_beta   90.00
_cell.angle_gamma   90.00
#
_symmetry.space_group_name_H-M   'P 1'
#
loop_
_entity.id
_entity.type
_entity.pdbx_description
1 polymer ?
#
loop_
_entity_poly.entity_id
_entity_poly.type
_entity_poly.pdbx_seq_one_letter_code
_entity_poly.pdbx_strand_id
1 'polypeptide(L)' 'MASNDAVVSNHRVIAPGASPNSDVIDISSSPDVQIRNSFIAIGDDCIALSAGSSNIGISGITCGPAHGISYTWSLT' A
#
# COMPACT_ATOMS: atom_id res chain seq x y z
N MET A 1 7.29 7.04 -12.96
CA MET A 1 6.26 7.92 -13.56
C MET A 1 5.07 7.91 -12.63
N ALA A 2 4.47 9.07 -12.36
CA ALA A 2 3.30 9.19 -11.49
C ALA A 2 2.08 8.50 -12.11
N SER A 3 1.22 7.91 -11.27
CA SER A 3 -0.15 7.56 -11.66
C SER A 3 -1.11 8.59 -11.08
N ASN A 4 -2.09 9.03 -11.87
CA ASN A 4 -3.11 9.97 -11.45
C ASN A 4 -4.48 9.30 -11.55
N ASP A 5 -5.39 9.60 -10.62
CA ASP A 5 -6.78 9.08 -10.61
C ASP A 5 -6.84 7.54 -10.68
N ALA A 6 -6.02 6.88 -9.85
CA ALA A 6 -5.88 5.44 -9.87
C ALA A 6 -6.75 4.77 -8.81
N VAL A 7 -7.40 3.66 -9.16
CA VAL A 7 -8.20 2.86 -8.22
C VAL A 7 -7.63 1.44 -8.14
N VAL A 8 -7.26 1.03 -6.93
CA VAL A 8 -6.79 -0.32 -6.60
C VAL A 8 -7.83 -0.94 -5.66
N SER A 9 -8.48 -2.04 -6.07
CA SER A 9 -9.57 -2.59 -5.26
C SER A 9 -9.77 -4.09 -5.38
N ASN A 10 -10.33 -4.68 -4.31
CA ASN A 10 -10.73 -6.09 -4.27
C ASN A 10 -9.57 -7.08 -4.46
N HIS A 11 -8.39 -6.75 -3.95
CA HIS A 11 -7.24 -7.63 -4.01
C HIS A 11 -7.17 -8.54 -2.79
N ARG A 12 -6.79 -9.81 -3.02
CA ARG A 12 -6.51 -10.78 -1.96
C ARG A 12 -5.09 -11.30 -2.13
N VAL A 13 -4.19 -10.85 -1.27
CA VAL A 13 -2.75 -11.19 -1.31
C VAL A 13 -2.37 -11.89 -0.02
N ILE A 14 -1.69 -13.04 -0.14
CA ILE A 14 -1.26 -13.86 0.99
C ILE A 14 0.17 -14.32 0.75
N ALA A 15 1.04 -14.06 1.70
CA ALA A 15 2.41 -14.55 1.75
C ALA A 15 2.71 -15.08 3.17
N PRO A 16 3.72 -15.96 3.33
CA PRO A 16 4.19 -16.34 4.66
C PRO A 16 4.61 -15.11 5.47
N GLY A 17 4.27 -15.06 6.76
CA GLY A 17 4.58 -13.90 7.62
C GLY A 17 6.08 -13.62 7.82
N ALA A 18 6.95 -14.59 7.52
CA ALA A 18 8.40 -14.42 7.54
C ALA A 18 8.98 -14.01 6.17
N SER A 19 8.13 -13.70 5.19
CA SER A 19 8.58 -13.29 3.85
C SER A 19 9.12 -11.86 3.89
N PRO A 20 10.42 -11.64 3.62
CA PRO A 20 10.99 -10.30 3.62
C PRO A 20 10.51 -9.48 2.40
N ASN A 21 10.44 -8.14 2.53
CA ASN A 21 10.22 -7.16 1.45
C ASN A 21 8.94 -7.40 0.63
N SER A 22 7.83 -7.69 1.31
CA SER A 22 6.59 -8.11 0.64
C SER A 22 5.59 -6.97 0.44
N ASP A 23 6.05 -5.74 0.27
CA ASP A 23 5.19 -4.56 0.08
C ASP A 23 4.18 -4.78 -1.05
N VAL A 24 2.88 -4.73 -0.73
CA VAL A 24 1.85 -5.04 -1.74
C VAL A 24 1.50 -3.83 -2.59
N ILE A 25 1.37 -2.67 -1.97
CA ILE A 25 0.96 -1.44 -2.65
C ILE A 25 1.92 -0.32 -2.25
N ASP A 26 2.81 0.07 -3.15
CA ASP A 26 3.67 1.24 -3.01
C ASP A 26 3.11 2.39 -3.86
N ILE A 27 2.82 3.53 -3.21
CA ILE A 27 2.38 4.77 -3.88
C ILE A 27 3.47 5.83 -3.75
N SER A 28 4.08 6.17 -4.89
CA SER A 28 5.08 7.22 -4.99
C SER A 28 4.70 8.31 -5.98
N SER A 29 4.87 9.57 -5.56
CA SER A 29 4.66 10.75 -6.42
C SER A 29 3.33 10.74 -7.18
N SER A 30 2.27 10.17 -6.60
CA SER A 30 1.01 9.87 -7.29
C SER A 30 -0.16 10.54 -6.57
N PRO A 31 -0.86 11.50 -7.20
CA PRO A 31 -2.06 12.10 -6.65
C PRO A 31 -3.33 11.28 -6.92
N ASP A 32 -4.35 11.49 -6.10
CA ASP A 32 -5.72 11.02 -6.33
C ASP A 32 -5.84 9.49 -6.44
N VAL A 33 -5.15 8.76 -5.57
CA VAL A 33 -5.20 7.28 -5.54
C VAL A 33 -6.22 6.77 -4.51
N GLN A 34 -7.01 5.77 -4.89
CA GLN A 34 -8.00 5.13 -4.03
C GLN A 34 -7.69 3.64 -3.87
N ILE A 35 -7.45 3.20 -2.63
CA ILE A 35 -7.27 1.78 -2.27
C ILE A 35 -8.48 1.30 -1.48
N ARG A 36 -9.16 0.26 -1.96
CA ARG A 36 -10.45 -0.18 -1.40
C ARG A 36 -10.61 -1.69 -1.27
N ASN A 37 -11.23 -2.13 -0.19
CA ASN A 37 -11.81 -3.48 -0.05
C ASN A 37 -10.82 -4.63 -0.31
N SER A 38 -9.61 -4.53 0.23
CA SER A 38 -8.54 -5.52 -0.01
C SER A 38 -8.20 -6.30 1.26
N PHE A 39 -7.82 -7.55 1.08
CA PHE A 39 -7.30 -8.44 2.11
C PHE A 39 -5.82 -8.71 1.83
N ILE A 40 -4.96 -8.28 2.74
CA ILE A 40 -3.51 -8.39 2.61
C ILE A 40 -2.96 -9.07 3.87
N ALA A 41 -2.39 -10.26 3.68
CA ALA A 41 -1.77 -11.02 4.76
C ALA A 41 -0.34 -11.41 4.36
N ILE A 42 0.62 -10.56 4.73
CA ILE A 42 2.04 -10.67 4.34
C ILE A 42 2.93 -10.39 5.56
N GLY A 43 4.25 -10.38 5.39
CA GLY A 43 5.22 -10.10 6.46
C GLY A 43 5.71 -8.65 6.56
N ASP A 44 5.38 -7.77 5.61
CA ASP A 44 5.90 -6.39 5.54
C ASP A 44 4.77 -5.34 5.42
N ASP A 45 4.98 -4.17 4.81
CA ASP A 45 3.96 -3.13 4.64
C ASP A 45 2.83 -3.55 3.67
N CYS A 46 1.58 -3.51 4.14
CA CYS A 46 0.44 -3.74 3.26
C CYS A 46 0.30 -2.63 2.22
N ILE A 47 0.54 -1.39 2.66
CA ILE A 47 0.49 -0.18 1.83
C ILE A 47 1.62 0.74 2.30
N ALA A 48 2.55 1.06 1.41
CA ALA A 48 3.60 2.03 1.63
C ALA A 48 3.30 3.31 0.83
N LEU A 49 3.38 4.47 1.50
CA LEU A 49 3.20 5.78 0.87
C LEU A 49 4.52 6.54 0.91
N SER A 50 4.93 7.15 -0.20
CA SER A 50 6.12 8.00 -0.26
C SER A 50 5.82 9.43 -0.71
N ALA A 51 6.83 10.29 -0.60
CA ALA A 51 6.72 11.72 -0.88
C ALA A 51 6.20 12.00 -2.30
N GLY A 52 5.52 13.14 -2.45
CA GLY A 52 4.91 13.59 -3.69
C GLY A 52 3.53 13.00 -3.98
N SER A 53 3.05 12.05 -3.16
CA SER A 53 1.69 11.52 -3.22
C SER A 53 0.73 12.42 -2.43
N SER A 54 -0.48 12.62 -2.95
CA SER A 54 -1.49 13.50 -2.32
C SER A 54 -2.90 13.02 -2.60
N ASN A 55 -3.86 13.39 -1.75
CA ASN A 55 -5.26 12.97 -1.85
C ASN A 55 -5.46 11.44 -1.97
N ILE A 56 -4.85 10.71 -1.03
CA ILE A 56 -4.91 9.24 -1.00
C ILE A 56 -6.07 8.77 -0.13
N GLY A 57 -7.01 8.03 -0.71
CA GLY A 57 -8.12 7.42 0.01
C GLY A 57 -7.89 5.93 0.27
N ILE A 58 -7.90 5.51 1.55
CA ILE A 58 -7.72 4.11 1.94
C ILE A 58 -8.93 3.66 2.76
N SER A 59 -9.65 2.61 2.35
CA SER A 59 -10.85 2.14 3.04
C SER A 59 -11.09 0.64 2.88
N GLY A 60 -11.71 0.00 3.89
CA GLY A 60 -12.08 -1.41 3.82
C GLY A 60 -10.88 -2.37 3.69
N ILE A 61 -9.72 -2.02 4.28
CA ILE A 61 -8.51 -2.84 4.19
C ILE A 61 -8.40 -3.74 5.41
N THR A 62 -8.22 -5.04 5.18
CA THR A 62 -7.77 -5.99 6.18
C THR A 62 -6.29 -6.26 5.96
N CYS A 63 -5.46 -6.02 6.98
CA CYS A 63 -4.01 -6.12 6.90
C CYS A 63 -3.49 -6.92 8.11
N GLY A 64 -2.74 -8.01 7.90
CA GLY A 64 -2.12 -8.78 9.00
C GLY A 64 -1.64 -10.19 8.60
N PRO A 65 -0.49 -10.71 9.12
CA PRO A 65 0.41 -10.18 10.14
C PRO A 65 1.56 -9.33 9.54
N ALA A 66 1.22 -8.11 9.15
CA ALA A 66 2.05 -7.18 8.38
C ALA A 66 2.51 -6.00 9.25
N HIS A 67 3.38 -5.14 8.72
CA HIS A 67 3.78 -3.87 9.36
C HIS A 67 2.66 -2.81 9.32
N GLY A 68 1.62 -3.03 8.50
CA GLY A 68 0.45 -2.18 8.44
C GLY A 68 0.49 -1.25 7.23
N ILE A 69 0.11 0.01 7.47
CA ILE A 69 0.18 1.08 6.48
C ILE A 69 1.29 2.02 6.95
N SER A 70 2.32 2.21 6.12
CA SER A 70 3.48 3.04 6.44
C SER A 70 3.53 4.29 5.56
N TYR A 71 4.12 5.35 6.11
CA TYR A 71 4.52 6.52 5.33
C TYR A 71 6.04 6.64 5.40
N THR A 72 6.70 6.41 4.26
CA THR A 72 8.15 6.43 4.14
C THR A 72 8.61 7.76 3.58
N TRP A 73 9.33 8.52 4.40
CA TRP A 73 10.14 9.63 3.91
C TRP A 73 11.41 9.04 3.30
N SER A 74 11.39 8.74 2.00
CA SER A 74 12.65 8.54 1.28
C SER A 74 13.39 9.87 1.28
N LEU A 75 14.35 10.03 2.20
CA LEU A 75 15.54 10.80 1.87
C LEU A 75 16.27 9.98 0.81
N THR A 76 16.65 10.64 -0.28
CA THR A 76 17.50 10.07 -1.35
C THR A 76 18.68 9.28 -0.80
#